data_AF-A0A3C1STD3-F1
#
_entry.id   AF-A0A3C1STD3-F1
#
_cell.length_a   1.000
_cell.length_b   1.000
_cell.length_c   1.000
_cell.angle_alpha   90.00
_cell.angle_beta   90.00
_cell.angle_gamma   90.00
#
_symmetry.space_group_name_H-M   'P 1'
#
loop_
_entity.id
_entity.type
_entity.pdbx_description
1 polymer ?
#
loop_
_entity_poly.entity_id
_entity_poly.type
_entity_poly.pdbx_seq_one_letter_code
_entity_poly.pdbx_strand_id
1 'polypeptide(L)'
;MSEAKGQNEDLDDLIAREVIPSLQEQPPSLKREFKPWHKPRKQLVRRAWALHASGLMKKLHVPMGAEKTFRYLTLPGEDMLDVRSLGSIAAQKGFRLHYLAFNGAGKNSKEERILTLSQHHILSQDWADVSSKIVWQRLENVAAAEKSDAFVSAVRHGPYHAINLDLCDSIACKNLRSGNPCGLDALAKIFQLQTDYCSHDWLLFVATRVLSSEVNLDYLNSFLSSIKSNIESSDEFRAAFEGLFKRSNLSSDDVLSAPERLPSPVFLELFCVGFSKWLLRLLGEASPRWQLKMLKSYCYSVYGGEPDMLSLVYKVERVVKHTSTPPGMLYGQLSAARPEEEPVLARCIVERTAALLDLDAKLASDPQLFSSLAGETEALLREASYDVSTYLEWAKNELIV
;
A
#
# COMPACT_ATOMS: atom_id res chain seq x y z
N MET A 1 65.96 52.14 6.28
CA MET A 1 65.72 51.00 7.19
C MET A 1 64.26 51.06 7.59
N SER A 2 63.43 50.24 6.95
CA SER A 2 61.97 50.18 7.15
C SER A 2 61.63 48.74 7.46
N GLU A 3 61.08 48.50 8.64
CA GLU A 3 60.60 47.21 9.13
C GLU A 3 59.28 46.86 8.45
N ALA A 4 59.19 45.68 7.84
CA ALA A 4 57.91 45.04 7.52
C ALA A 4 57.79 43.82 8.45
N LYS A 5 57.04 43.99 9.54
CA LYS A 5 56.65 42.90 10.46
C LYS A 5 55.55 42.08 9.81
N GLY A 6 55.75 40.77 9.78
CA GLY A 6 54.76 39.80 9.34
C GLY A 6 53.55 39.76 10.28
N GLN A 7 52.37 39.76 9.69
CA GLN A 7 51.12 39.34 10.32
C GLN A 7 50.85 37.92 9.85
N ASN A 8 51.22 36.96 10.70
CA ASN A 8 50.68 35.61 10.67
C ASN A 8 49.83 35.51 11.93
N GLU A 9 48.67 36.16 11.91
CA GLU A 9 47.65 35.99 12.94
C GLU A 9 46.87 34.71 12.61
N ASP A 10 46.81 33.83 13.62
CA ASP A 10 46.27 32.49 13.61
C ASP A 10 44.91 32.38 12.90
N LEU A 11 44.93 31.70 11.74
CA LEU A 11 43.72 31.20 11.07
C LEU A 11 43.00 30.15 11.94
N ASP A 12 43.71 29.54 12.89
CA ASP A 12 43.17 28.55 13.84
C ASP A 12 42.33 29.19 14.96
N ASP A 13 42.55 30.46 15.30
CA ASP A 13 41.76 31.18 16.33
C ASP A 13 40.41 31.70 15.80
N LEU A 14 40.26 31.81 14.48
CA LEU A 14 38.99 32.20 13.83
C LEU A 14 37.99 31.05 13.70
N ILE A 15 38.44 29.80 13.76
CA ILE A 15 37.57 28.61 13.70
C ILE A 15 37.02 28.25 15.10
N ALA A 16 37.64 28.73 16.18
CA ALA A 16 37.29 28.35 17.54
C ALA A 16 36.10 29.12 18.17
N ARG A 17 35.37 29.96 17.41
CA ARG A 17 34.27 30.80 17.96
C ARG A 17 32.92 30.69 17.26
N GLU A 18 32.66 29.61 16.52
CA GLU A 18 31.28 29.20 16.30
C GLU A 18 30.76 28.51 17.56
N VAL A 19 30.22 29.32 18.48
CA VAL A 19 29.36 28.84 19.55
C VAL A 19 28.16 28.18 18.88
N ILE A 20 28.22 26.85 18.69
CA ILE A 20 27.05 26.02 18.41
C ILE A 20 26.08 26.35 19.54
N PRO A 21 24.92 26.97 19.27
CA PRO A 21 23.92 27.17 20.31
C PRO A 21 23.64 25.78 20.86
N SER A 22 23.88 25.58 22.16
CA SER A 22 23.40 24.39 22.83
C SER A 22 21.90 24.39 22.63
N LEU A 23 21.41 23.62 21.66
CA LEU A 23 20.03 23.18 21.61
C LEU A 23 19.86 22.46 22.94
N GLN A 24 19.30 23.16 23.93
CA GLN A 24 18.71 22.46 25.06
C GLN A 24 17.74 21.49 24.42
N GLU A 25 18.10 20.21 24.41
CA GLU A 25 17.22 19.12 24.05
C GLU A 25 16.10 19.15 25.09
N GLN A 26 15.10 20.00 24.85
CA GLN A 26 13.83 19.81 25.50
C GLN A 26 13.39 18.42 25.06
N PRO A 27 13.11 17.49 26.00
CA PRO A 27 12.63 16.18 25.63
C PRO A 27 11.42 16.39 24.70
N PRO A 28 11.40 15.74 23.53
CA PRO A 28 10.37 15.98 22.54
C PRO A 28 9.02 15.83 23.22
N SER A 29 8.18 16.87 23.12
CA SER A 29 6.85 16.82 23.72
C SER A 29 6.08 15.65 23.12
N LEU A 30 5.57 14.77 23.98
CA LEU A 30 4.82 13.61 23.53
C LEU A 30 3.56 14.05 22.79
N LYS A 31 3.27 13.37 21.68
CA LYS A 31 2.03 13.58 20.92
C LYS A 31 0.84 13.05 21.72
N ARG A 32 -0.26 13.78 21.76
CA ARG A 32 -1.47 13.42 22.54
C ARG A 32 -2.74 13.24 21.72
N GLU A 33 -2.71 13.62 20.44
CA GLU A 33 -3.87 13.57 19.56
C GLU A 33 -3.86 12.30 18.72
N PHE A 34 -4.75 11.36 19.03
CA PHE A 34 -4.93 10.16 18.23
C PHE A 34 -5.79 10.43 16.99
N LYS A 35 -5.54 9.67 15.93
CA LYS A 35 -6.14 9.85 14.60
C LYS A 35 -6.80 8.57 14.11
N PRO A 36 -7.69 8.61 13.10
CA PRO A 36 -8.42 7.42 12.64
C PRO A 36 -7.51 6.22 12.26
N TRP A 37 -6.28 6.46 11.79
CA TRP A 37 -5.33 5.39 11.47
C TRP A 37 -4.65 4.72 12.68
N HIS A 38 -4.91 5.23 13.89
CA HIS A 38 -4.52 4.65 15.18
C HIS A 38 -5.59 3.73 15.77
N LYS A 39 -6.75 3.56 15.11
CA LYS A 39 -7.78 2.63 15.58
C LYS A 39 -7.30 1.17 15.47
N PRO A 40 -7.68 0.28 16.43
CA PRO A 40 -7.23 -1.12 16.44
C PRO A 40 -7.50 -1.91 15.15
N ARG A 41 -8.57 -1.58 14.41
CA ARG A 41 -8.85 -2.19 13.09
C ARG A 41 -7.71 -2.04 12.10
N LYS A 42 -7.00 -0.90 12.09
CA LYS A 42 -5.85 -0.70 11.21
C LYS A 42 -4.67 -1.58 11.58
N GLN A 43 -4.54 -1.94 12.86
CA GLN A 43 -3.51 -2.90 13.28
C GLN A 43 -3.78 -4.31 12.76
N LEU A 44 -5.05 -4.72 12.65
CA LEU A 44 -5.38 -5.99 12.02
C LEU A 44 -5.03 -6.01 10.52
N VAL A 45 -5.25 -4.89 9.84
CA VAL A 45 -4.82 -4.68 8.44
C VAL A 45 -3.30 -4.81 8.32
N ARG A 46 -2.53 -4.09 9.16
CA ARG A 46 -1.06 -4.19 9.19
C ARG A 46 -0.57 -5.61 9.45
N ARG A 47 -1.20 -6.32 10.40
CA ARG A 47 -0.89 -7.72 10.70
C ARG A 47 -1.13 -8.64 9.49
N ALA A 48 -2.20 -8.41 8.73
CA ALA A 48 -2.46 -9.18 7.50
C ALA A 48 -1.40 -8.90 6.42
N TRP A 49 -1.04 -7.63 6.21
CA TRP A 49 0.03 -7.25 5.28
C TRP A 49 1.38 -7.85 5.67
N ALA A 50 1.75 -7.75 6.95
CA ALA A 50 2.94 -8.36 7.53
C ALA A 50 2.99 -9.88 7.33
N LEU A 51 1.86 -10.58 7.54
CA LEU A 51 1.76 -12.02 7.32
C LEU A 51 2.09 -12.39 5.87
N HIS A 52 1.51 -11.67 4.91
CA HIS A 52 1.74 -11.92 3.49
C HIS A 52 3.16 -11.56 3.06
N ALA A 53 3.69 -10.42 3.51
CA ALA A 53 5.07 -10.03 3.27
C ALA A 53 6.07 -11.03 3.83
N SER A 54 5.83 -11.52 5.05
CA SER A 54 6.64 -12.59 5.66
C SER A 54 6.59 -13.88 4.84
N GLY A 55 5.41 -14.24 4.32
CA GLY A 55 5.25 -15.37 3.41
C GLY A 55 6.04 -15.22 2.11
N LEU A 56 6.10 -14.01 1.55
CA LEU A 56 6.91 -13.71 0.37
C LEU A 56 8.41 -13.76 0.68
N MET A 57 8.87 -13.14 1.77
CA MET A 57 10.28 -13.14 2.20
C MET A 57 10.88 -14.54 2.30
N LYS A 58 10.09 -15.52 2.76
CA LYS A 58 10.52 -16.95 2.83
C LYS A 58 10.79 -17.56 1.45
N LYS A 59 10.18 -17.03 0.39
CA LYS A 59 10.29 -17.52 -0.99
C LYS A 59 11.29 -16.74 -1.83
N LEU A 60 11.72 -15.56 -1.36
CA LEU A 60 12.70 -14.76 -2.07
C LEU A 60 14.04 -15.48 -2.11
N HIS A 61 14.57 -15.66 -3.31
CA HIS A 61 15.90 -16.18 -3.52
C HIS A 61 16.90 -15.03 -3.37
N VAL A 62 17.76 -15.10 -2.35
CA VAL A 62 18.82 -14.12 -2.13
C VAL A 62 20.15 -14.83 -2.35
N PRO A 63 21.02 -14.34 -3.26
CA PRO A 63 22.33 -14.93 -3.51
C PRO A 63 23.14 -15.08 -2.23
N MET A 64 23.95 -16.14 -2.16
CA MET A 64 24.81 -16.37 -1.00
C MET A 64 25.78 -15.20 -0.80
N GLY A 65 25.84 -14.67 0.43
CA GLY A 65 26.69 -13.53 0.78
C GLY A 65 26.11 -12.15 0.45
N ALA A 66 24.95 -12.07 -0.22
CA ALA A 66 24.26 -10.80 -0.44
C ALA A 66 23.42 -10.42 0.80
N GLU A 67 23.36 -9.12 1.08
CA GLU A 67 22.45 -8.58 2.08
C GLU A 67 21.00 -8.81 1.64
N LYS A 68 20.17 -9.29 2.57
CA LYS A 68 18.76 -9.53 2.32
C LYS A 68 18.01 -8.21 2.45
N THR A 69 17.50 -7.69 1.34
CA THR A 69 16.75 -6.43 1.34
C THR A 69 15.33 -6.64 0.85
N PHE A 70 14.35 -6.17 1.63
CA PHE A 70 12.94 -6.15 1.25
C PHE A 70 12.55 -4.74 0.81
N ARG A 71 12.52 -4.53 -0.51
CA ARG A 71 12.05 -3.30 -1.18
C ARG A 71 10.54 -3.10 -1.05
N TYR A 72 10.13 -1.94 -0.53
CA TYR A 72 8.76 -1.59 -0.18
C TYR A 72 8.37 -0.19 -0.69
N LEU A 73 7.36 -0.08 -1.55
CA LEU A 73 6.78 1.22 -1.91
C LEU A 73 5.61 1.51 -0.97
N THR A 74 5.51 2.72 -0.41
CA THR A 74 4.43 3.04 0.54
C THR A 74 3.96 4.49 0.48
N LEU A 75 2.74 4.73 0.97
CA LEU A 75 2.18 6.06 1.24
C LEU A 75 2.09 6.26 2.76
N PRO A 76 3.17 6.71 3.44
CA PRO A 76 3.16 6.73 4.89
C PRO A 76 2.35 7.91 5.43
N GLY A 77 1.58 7.64 6.49
CA GLY A 77 1.14 8.68 7.40
C GLY A 77 2.30 9.22 8.25
N GLU A 78 2.07 10.30 8.98
CA GLU A 78 3.07 11.06 9.75
C GLU A 78 3.91 10.21 10.74
N ASP A 79 3.34 9.10 11.22
CA ASP A 79 3.97 8.21 12.22
C ASP A 79 4.68 7.01 11.60
N MET A 80 4.49 6.79 10.30
CA MET A 80 5.07 5.69 9.54
C MET A 80 4.80 4.30 10.16
N LEU A 81 3.62 4.10 10.78
CA LEU A 81 3.28 2.87 11.52
C LEU A 81 3.37 1.61 10.66
N ASP A 82 2.99 1.70 9.38
CA ASP A 82 3.07 0.56 8.45
C ASP A 82 4.52 0.17 8.17
N VAL A 83 5.42 1.16 8.06
CA VAL A 83 6.86 0.95 7.86
C VAL A 83 7.48 0.33 9.11
N ARG A 84 7.12 0.80 10.31
CA ARG A 84 7.57 0.21 11.59
C ARG A 84 7.10 -1.24 11.74
N SER A 85 5.81 -1.48 11.47
CA SER A 85 5.22 -2.82 11.55
C SER A 85 5.90 -3.78 10.57
N LEU A 86 6.12 -3.37 9.32
CA LEU A 86 6.77 -4.22 8.33
C LEU A 86 8.28 -4.36 8.59
N GLY A 87 8.93 -3.32 9.10
CA GLY A 87 10.36 -3.29 9.45
C GLY A 87 10.71 -4.31 10.52
N SER A 88 9.91 -4.36 11.60
CA SER A 88 10.05 -5.38 12.65
C SER A 88 9.94 -6.80 12.08
N ILE A 89 9.00 -7.03 11.15
CA ILE A 89 8.81 -8.34 10.52
C ILE A 89 9.94 -8.69 9.56
N ALA A 90 10.43 -7.72 8.79
CA ALA A 90 11.61 -7.89 7.93
C ALA A 90 12.82 -8.28 8.78
N ALA A 91 13.07 -7.57 9.89
CA ALA A 91 14.15 -7.85 10.84
C ALA A 91 14.08 -9.29 11.37
N GLN A 92 12.89 -9.75 11.79
CA GLN A 92 12.66 -11.13 12.25
C GLN A 92 12.91 -12.19 11.16
N LYS A 93 12.93 -11.81 9.88
CA LYS A 93 13.27 -12.68 8.75
C LYS A 93 14.69 -12.48 8.24
N GLY A 94 15.48 -11.65 8.93
CA GLY A 94 16.84 -11.32 8.57
C GLY A 94 16.94 -10.46 7.31
N PHE A 95 15.88 -9.69 7.00
CA PHE A 95 15.88 -8.70 5.92
C PHE A 95 16.01 -7.29 6.50
N ARG A 96 16.71 -6.41 5.79
CA ARG A 96 16.56 -4.96 5.95
C ARG A 96 15.40 -4.46 5.13
N LEU A 97 14.66 -3.50 5.66
CA LEU A 97 13.58 -2.83 4.94
C LEU A 97 14.14 -1.64 4.17
N HIS A 98 14.05 -1.70 2.84
CA HIS A 98 14.33 -0.58 1.95
C HIS A 98 13.01 0.00 1.47
N TYR A 99 12.65 1.20 1.91
CA TYR A 99 11.39 1.81 1.51
C TYR A 99 11.57 3.04 0.61
N LEU A 100 10.67 3.16 -0.37
CA LEU A 100 10.39 4.40 -1.07
C LEU A 100 9.00 4.88 -0.67
N ALA A 101 8.94 6.05 -0.06
CA ALA A 101 7.71 6.67 0.39
C ALA A 101 7.35 7.88 -0.48
N PHE A 102 6.07 8.05 -0.79
CA PHE A 102 5.53 9.27 -1.39
C PHE A 102 4.64 10.01 -0.39
N ASN A 103 4.85 11.31 -0.23
CA ASN A 103 4.00 12.15 0.60
C ASN A 103 3.87 13.55 -0.03
N GLY A 104 2.64 14.05 -0.11
CA GLY A 104 2.30 15.32 -0.76
C GLY A 104 2.36 16.55 0.15
N ALA A 105 2.94 16.44 1.34
CA ALA A 105 3.06 17.55 2.28
C ALA A 105 3.74 18.76 1.64
N GLY A 106 3.19 19.94 1.92
CA GLY A 106 3.78 21.20 1.47
C GLY A 106 5.14 21.45 2.12
N LYS A 107 6.03 22.13 1.39
CA LYS A 107 7.35 22.55 1.89
C LYS A 107 7.21 23.39 3.17
N ASN A 108 8.01 23.09 4.17
CA ASN A 108 8.03 23.64 5.53
C ASN A 108 6.72 23.42 6.32
N SER A 109 5.86 22.49 5.91
CA SER A 109 4.62 22.19 6.63
C SER A 109 4.89 21.52 7.99
N LYS A 110 3.86 21.49 8.85
CA LYS A 110 3.91 20.73 10.10
C LYS A 110 4.07 19.22 9.80
N GLU A 111 3.37 18.73 8.78
CA GLU A 111 3.40 17.33 8.36
C GLU A 111 4.80 16.91 7.88
N GLU A 112 5.45 17.70 7.01
CA GLU A 112 6.82 17.41 6.54
C GLU A 112 7.80 17.30 7.71
N ARG A 113 7.72 18.22 8.68
CA ARG A 113 8.59 18.22 9.86
C ARG A 113 8.39 16.97 10.72
N ILE A 114 7.13 16.61 11.02
CA ILE A 114 6.81 15.41 11.80
C ILE A 114 7.30 14.16 11.07
N LEU A 115 7.03 14.06 9.77
CA LEU A 115 7.39 12.89 8.99
C LEU A 115 8.90 12.77 8.80
N THR A 116 9.63 13.89 8.69
CA THR A 116 11.11 13.91 8.67
C THR A 116 11.70 13.39 9.98
N LEU A 117 11.13 13.79 11.12
CA LEU A 117 11.54 13.25 12.43
C LEU A 117 11.24 11.75 12.56
N SER A 118 10.05 11.31 12.10
CA SER A 118 9.69 9.90 12.06
C SER A 118 10.65 9.09 11.17
N GLN A 119 11.02 9.63 10.00
CA GLN A 119 12.02 9.02 9.12
C GLN A 119 13.39 8.91 9.79
N HIS A 120 13.86 9.97 10.45
CA HIS A 120 15.15 9.94 11.15
C HIS A 120 15.18 8.83 12.21
N HIS A 121 14.11 8.69 12.99
CA HIS A 121 13.98 7.62 13.97
C HIS A 121 13.98 6.22 13.32
N ILE A 122 13.30 6.06 12.19
CA ILE A 122 13.28 4.78 11.47
C ILE A 122 14.67 4.46 10.91
N LEU A 123 15.35 5.42 10.30
CA LEU A 123 16.69 5.22 9.73
C LEU A 123 17.77 4.95 10.78
N SER A 124 17.51 5.26 12.06
CA SER A 124 18.40 4.89 13.17
C SER A 124 18.20 3.45 13.66
N GLN A 125 17.24 2.71 13.08
CA GLN A 125 17.04 1.29 13.41
C GLN A 125 17.93 0.40 12.55
N ASP A 126 18.51 -0.66 13.15
CA ASP A 126 19.40 -1.59 12.44
C ASP A 126 18.75 -2.28 11.24
N TRP A 127 17.43 -2.49 11.30
CA TRP A 127 16.66 -3.12 10.24
C TRP A 127 16.35 -2.19 9.07
N ALA A 128 16.51 -0.87 9.22
CA ALA A 128 16.22 0.06 8.14
C ALA A 128 17.42 0.17 7.19
N ASP A 129 17.16 0.16 5.89
CA ASP A 129 18.16 0.50 4.88
C ASP A 129 18.35 2.02 4.84
N VAL A 130 19.59 2.49 5.00
CA VAL A 130 19.96 3.91 5.03
C VAL A 130 19.65 4.65 3.73
N SER A 131 19.49 3.92 2.62
CA SER A 131 19.10 4.48 1.33
C SER A 131 17.59 4.63 1.16
N SER A 132 16.79 4.26 2.17
CA SER A 132 15.34 4.49 2.17
C SER A 132 15.03 5.98 2.17
N LYS A 133 13.97 6.37 1.45
CA LYS A 133 13.71 7.78 1.12
C LYS A 133 12.23 8.12 1.14
N ILE A 134 11.93 9.36 1.52
CA ILE A 134 10.66 10.03 1.26
C ILE A 134 10.83 10.96 0.05
N VAL A 135 9.93 10.84 -0.91
CA VAL A 135 9.74 11.76 -2.02
C VAL A 135 8.60 12.69 -1.65
N TRP A 136 8.90 13.98 -1.52
CA TRP A 136 7.94 15.04 -1.18
C TRP A 136 7.08 15.45 -2.39
N GLN A 137 6.45 14.45 -3.00
CA GLN A 137 5.51 14.57 -4.09
C GLN A 137 4.38 13.56 -3.89
N ARG A 138 3.22 13.89 -4.45
CA ARG A 138 2.10 12.96 -4.60
C ARG A 138 2.50 11.77 -5.47
N LEU A 139 1.97 10.58 -5.17
CA LEU A 139 2.25 9.36 -5.93
C LEU A 139 1.89 9.53 -7.42
N GLU A 140 0.82 10.26 -7.68
CA GLU A 140 0.28 10.56 -9.01
C GLU A 140 1.32 11.21 -9.92
N ASN A 141 2.32 11.90 -9.37
CA ASN A 141 3.41 12.50 -10.15
C ASN A 141 4.33 11.45 -10.81
N VAL A 142 4.26 10.18 -10.42
CA VAL A 142 4.91 9.07 -11.13
C VAL A 142 4.35 8.92 -12.56
N ALA A 143 3.07 9.21 -12.76
CA ALA A 143 2.42 9.12 -14.07
C ALA A 143 2.51 10.42 -14.90
N ALA A 144 2.97 11.53 -14.32
CA ALA A 144 2.98 12.83 -15.00
C ALA A 144 4.02 12.94 -16.13
N ALA A 145 5.29 12.60 -15.85
CA ALA A 145 6.37 12.67 -16.84
C ALA A 145 7.53 11.74 -16.48
N GLU A 146 8.16 11.10 -17.47
CA GLU A 146 9.26 10.14 -17.28
C GLU A 146 10.58 10.75 -16.78
N LYS A 147 10.60 12.06 -16.54
CA LYS A 147 11.74 12.77 -15.94
C LYS A 147 11.40 13.40 -14.59
N SER A 148 10.17 13.21 -14.08
CA SER A 148 9.80 13.72 -12.77
C SER A 148 10.64 13.03 -11.69
N ASP A 149 10.98 13.76 -10.61
CA ASP A 149 11.69 13.16 -9.48
C ASP A 149 10.93 11.95 -8.90
N ALA A 150 9.59 11.99 -8.96
CA ALA A 150 8.73 10.88 -8.57
C ALA A 150 8.97 9.64 -9.44
N PHE A 151 8.94 9.80 -10.77
CA PHE A 151 9.21 8.70 -11.70
C PHE A 151 10.63 8.17 -11.57
N VAL A 152 11.63 9.05 -11.56
CA VAL A 152 13.05 8.67 -11.43
C VAL A 152 13.30 7.93 -10.11
N SER A 153 12.71 8.40 -9.02
CA SER A 153 12.81 7.70 -7.72
C SER A 153 12.11 6.34 -7.77
N ALA A 154 10.92 6.25 -8.39
CA ALA A 154 10.19 4.99 -8.53
C ALA A 154 11.00 3.94 -9.32
N VAL A 155 11.67 4.34 -10.39
CA VAL A 155 12.55 3.48 -11.19
C VAL A 155 13.79 3.06 -10.39
N ARG A 156 14.46 4.02 -9.73
CA ARG A 156 15.75 3.77 -9.06
C ARG A 156 15.63 2.86 -7.83
N HIS A 157 14.52 2.95 -7.10
CA HIS A 157 14.32 2.20 -5.86
C HIS A 157 13.58 0.88 -6.06
N GLY A 158 12.90 0.72 -7.21
CA GLY A 158 12.27 -0.53 -7.62
C GLY A 158 13.24 -1.57 -8.21
N PRO A 159 12.74 -2.72 -8.66
CA PRO A 159 11.38 -3.22 -8.44
C PRO A 159 11.12 -3.51 -6.96
N TYR A 160 9.86 -3.51 -6.57
CA TYR A 160 9.37 -3.68 -5.21
C TYR A 160 8.88 -5.11 -4.96
N HIS A 161 9.09 -5.60 -3.75
CA HIS A 161 8.51 -6.86 -3.29
C HIS A 161 7.09 -6.66 -2.75
N ALA A 162 6.82 -5.48 -2.18
CA ALA A 162 5.49 -5.07 -1.79
C ALA A 162 5.25 -3.59 -2.12
N ILE A 163 4.04 -3.30 -2.58
CA ILE A 163 3.55 -1.95 -2.84
C ILE A 163 2.35 -1.73 -1.93
N ASN A 164 2.38 -0.72 -1.07
CA ASN A 164 1.28 -0.33 -0.19
C ASN A 164 0.74 1.04 -0.58
N LEU A 165 -0.49 1.04 -1.08
CA LEU A 165 -1.26 2.23 -1.38
C LEU A 165 -2.32 2.41 -0.28
N ASP A 166 -1.91 2.93 0.88
CA ASP A 166 -2.84 3.31 1.96
C ASP A 166 -3.37 4.72 1.69
N LEU A 167 -4.40 4.81 0.85
CA LEU A 167 -5.00 6.07 0.41
C LEU A 167 -6.10 6.49 1.40
N CYS A 168 -6.08 7.75 1.84
CA CYS A 168 -7.19 8.32 2.62
C CYS A 168 -8.46 8.49 1.77
N ASP A 169 -8.28 8.75 0.47
CA ASP A 169 -9.35 8.99 -0.49
C ASP A 169 -9.52 7.81 -1.47
N SER A 170 -10.46 7.94 -2.40
CA SER A 170 -10.64 6.93 -3.45
C SER A 170 -9.43 6.88 -4.41
N ILE A 171 -8.97 5.68 -4.74
CA ILE A 171 -7.92 5.48 -5.75
C ILE A 171 -8.38 5.94 -7.14
N ALA A 172 -9.69 5.88 -7.37
CA ALA A 172 -10.38 6.31 -8.57
C ALA A 172 -11.00 7.71 -8.42
N CYS A 173 -10.44 8.56 -7.56
CA CYS A 173 -10.98 9.89 -7.27
C CYS A 173 -11.28 10.73 -8.53
N LYS A 174 -12.35 11.53 -8.46
CA LYS A 174 -12.63 12.60 -9.42
C LYS A 174 -11.48 13.60 -9.45
N ASN A 175 -10.85 13.74 -10.60
CA ASN A 175 -9.86 14.79 -10.84
C ASN A 175 -10.56 16.16 -10.79
N LEU A 176 -10.36 16.91 -9.70
CA LEU A 176 -10.88 18.28 -9.57
C LEU A 176 -10.26 19.27 -10.56
N ARG A 177 -9.15 18.88 -11.21
CA ARG A 177 -8.46 19.65 -12.25
C ARG A 177 -8.28 18.75 -13.46
N SER A 178 -8.89 19.11 -14.58
CA SER A 178 -8.75 18.38 -15.85
C SER A 178 -7.28 18.20 -16.22
N GLY A 179 -6.87 16.98 -16.55
CA GLY A 179 -5.53 16.66 -17.07
C GLY A 179 -4.47 16.25 -16.04
N ASN A 180 -4.75 16.28 -14.74
CA ASN A 180 -3.81 15.72 -13.74
C ASN A 180 -4.00 14.20 -13.59
N PRO A 181 -2.91 13.42 -13.44
CA PRO A 181 -3.01 11.99 -13.17
C PRO A 181 -3.67 11.72 -11.81
N CYS A 182 -4.41 10.63 -11.71
CA CYS A 182 -4.99 10.13 -10.47
C CYS A 182 -4.24 8.89 -9.93
N GLY A 183 -4.72 8.33 -8.81
CA GLY A 183 -4.12 7.14 -8.19
C GLY A 183 -4.07 5.93 -9.13
N LEU A 184 -5.07 5.72 -9.98
CA LEU A 184 -5.08 4.63 -10.96
C LEU A 184 -4.03 4.81 -12.06
N ASP A 185 -3.77 6.04 -12.52
CA ASP A 185 -2.71 6.31 -13.51
C ASP A 185 -1.33 6.03 -12.91
N ALA A 186 -1.12 6.43 -11.65
CA ALA A 186 0.09 6.13 -10.91
C ALA A 186 0.29 4.63 -10.75
N LEU A 187 -0.77 3.91 -10.38
CA LEU A 187 -0.75 2.46 -10.23
C LEU A 187 -0.44 1.76 -11.56
N ALA A 188 -1.04 2.21 -12.67
CA ALA A 188 -0.74 1.67 -13.99
C ALA A 188 0.73 1.85 -14.37
N LYS A 189 1.31 3.03 -14.10
CA LYS A 189 2.73 3.28 -14.37
C LYS A 189 3.65 2.46 -13.47
N ILE A 190 3.31 2.30 -12.18
CA ILE A 190 4.06 1.44 -11.25
C ILE A 190 3.97 -0.03 -11.68
N PHE A 191 2.80 -0.49 -12.15
CA PHE A 191 2.62 -1.83 -12.67
C PHE A 191 3.48 -2.05 -13.91
N GLN A 192 3.52 -1.10 -14.85
CA GLN A 192 4.43 -1.15 -16.00
C GLN A 192 5.89 -1.34 -15.54
N LEU A 193 6.36 -0.51 -14.60
CA LEU A 193 7.72 -0.64 -14.05
C LEU A 193 7.95 -2.01 -13.38
N GLN A 194 6.97 -2.49 -12.60
CA GLN A 194 7.05 -3.82 -11.99
C GLN A 194 7.11 -4.91 -13.05
N THR A 195 6.26 -4.89 -14.07
CA THR A 195 6.21 -5.97 -15.06
C THR A 195 7.43 -6.00 -15.96
N ASP A 196 8.05 -4.84 -16.20
CA ASP A 196 9.23 -4.70 -17.06
C ASP A 196 10.52 -5.15 -16.35
N TYR A 197 10.65 -4.86 -15.05
CA TYR A 197 11.90 -5.06 -14.30
C TYR A 197 11.86 -6.15 -13.22
N CYS A 198 10.67 -6.52 -12.73
CA CYS A 198 10.55 -7.51 -11.66
C CYS A 198 10.64 -8.94 -12.23
N SER A 199 11.40 -9.79 -11.55
CA SER A 199 11.57 -11.20 -11.92
C SER A 199 10.95 -12.18 -10.91
N HIS A 200 10.42 -11.68 -9.79
CA HIS A 200 9.86 -12.45 -8.69
C HIS A 200 8.39 -12.09 -8.43
N ASP A 201 7.68 -12.94 -7.67
CA ASP A 201 6.36 -12.61 -7.15
C ASP A 201 6.42 -11.34 -6.29
N TRP A 202 5.34 -10.56 -6.26
CA TRP A 202 5.24 -9.36 -5.44
C TRP A 202 3.81 -9.19 -4.89
N LEU A 203 3.69 -8.27 -3.93
CA LEU A 203 2.43 -7.99 -3.23
C LEU A 203 1.95 -6.58 -3.54
N LEU A 204 0.63 -6.45 -3.66
CA LEU A 204 -0.05 -5.16 -3.67
C LEU A 204 -1.01 -5.11 -2.49
N PHE A 205 -0.87 -4.08 -1.67
CA PHE A 205 -1.81 -3.69 -0.63
C PHE A 205 -2.47 -2.39 -1.07
N VAL A 206 -3.80 -2.34 -1.07
CA VAL A 206 -4.57 -1.13 -1.40
C VAL A 206 -5.56 -0.89 -0.29
N ALA A 207 -5.41 0.21 0.43
CA ALA A 207 -6.47 0.74 1.25
C ALA A 207 -7.08 1.94 0.52
N THR A 208 -8.38 1.96 0.30
CA THR A 208 -9.02 3.03 -0.45
C THR A 208 -10.47 3.25 -0.06
N ARG A 209 -10.87 4.51 -0.01
CA ARG A 209 -12.25 4.89 0.26
C ARG A 209 -13.13 4.69 -0.98
N VAL A 210 -14.35 4.21 -0.77
CA VAL A 210 -15.29 3.87 -1.84
C VAL A 210 -16.62 4.54 -1.56
N LEU A 211 -16.82 5.68 -2.22
CA LEU A 211 -18.09 6.41 -2.23
C LEU A 211 -18.50 6.67 -3.68
N SER A 212 -19.74 6.36 -4.04
CA SER A 212 -20.23 6.51 -5.42
C SER A 212 -20.12 7.96 -5.93
N SER A 213 -20.20 8.94 -5.03
CA SER A 213 -20.04 10.36 -5.32
C SER A 213 -18.59 10.79 -5.60
N GLU A 214 -17.58 10.02 -5.18
CA GLU A 214 -16.16 10.38 -5.28
C GLU A 214 -15.44 9.69 -6.44
N VAL A 215 -16.00 8.60 -6.97
CA VAL A 215 -15.40 7.84 -8.08
C VAL A 215 -15.58 8.58 -9.40
N ASN A 216 -14.51 8.66 -10.18
CA ASN A 216 -14.52 9.19 -11.54
C ASN A 216 -15.30 8.23 -12.47
N LEU A 217 -16.23 8.81 -13.24
CA LEU A 217 -17.15 8.07 -14.09
C LEU A 217 -16.46 7.30 -15.22
N ASP A 218 -15.34 7.79 -15.75
CA ASP A 218 -14.61 7.12 -16.83
C ASP A 218 -14.00 5.80 -16.33
N TYR A 219 -13.39 5.80 -15.14
CA TYR A 219 -12.89 4.57 -14.52
C TYR A 219 -14.03 3.66 -14.11
N LEU A 220 -15.14 4.19 -13.57
CA LEU A 220 -16.30 3.38 -13.25
C LEU A 220 -16.85 2.68 -14.50
N ASN A 221 -16.99 3.39 -15.62
CA ASN A 221 -17.40 2.80 -16.90
C ASN A 221 -16.42 1.73 -17.41
N SER A 222 -15.11 1.95 -17.21
CA SER A 222 -14.08 0.94 -17.51
C SER A 222 -14.23 -0.32 -16.65
N PHE A 223 -14.55 -0.16 -15.36
CA PHE A 223 -14.81 -1.26 -14.45
C PHE A 223 -16.07 -2.05 -14.87
N LEU A 224 -17.16 -1.34 -15.15
CA LEU A 224 -18.43 -1.96 -15.56
C LEU A 224 -18.32 -2.69 -16.90
N SER A 225 -17.64 -2.09 -17.88
CA SER A 225 -17.41 -2.76 -19.18
C SER A 225 -16.57 -4.02 -19.03
N SER A 226 -15.56 -4.00 -18.15
CA SER A 226 -14.75 -5.18 -17.83
C SER A 226 -15.61 -6.27 -17.19
N ILE A 227 -16.54 -5.94 -16.29
CA ILE A 227 -17.46 -6.91 -15.69
C ILE A 227 -18.41 -7.49 -16.75
N LYS A 228 -19.07 -6.63 -17.55
CA LYS A 228 -20.00 -7.04 -18.61
C LYS A 228 -19.38 -8.05 -19.57
N SER A 229 -18.14 -7.80 -20.00
CA SER A 229 -17.41 -8.71 -20.89
C SER A 229 -17.25 -10.13 -20.31
N ASN A 230 -17.11 -10.29 -18.99
CA ASN A 230 -17.06 -11.64 -18.38
C ASN A 230 -18.42 -12.25 -18.12
N ILE A 231 -19.44 -11.43 -17.85
CA ILE A 231 -20.82 -11.91 -17.78
C ILE A 231 -21.23 -12.52 -19.12
N GLU A 232 -20.82 -11.89 -20.24
CA GLU A 232 -21.12 -12.37 -21.58
C GLU A 232 -20.31 -13.61 -21.98
N SER A 233 -19.08 -13.76 -21.47
CA SER A 233 -18.16 -14.82 -21.90
C SER A 233 -18.02 -16.02 -20.96
N SER A 234 -18.52 -15.96 -19.72
CA SER A 234 -18.48 -17.08 -18.77
C SER A 234 -19.75 -17.14 -17.91
N ASP A 235 -20.47 -18.25 -18.02
CA ASP A 235 -21.65 -18.54 -17.21
C ASP A 235 -21.29 -18.71 -15.72
N GLU A 236 -20.11 -19.25 -15.40
CA GLU A 236 -19.64 -19.39 -14.03
C GLU A 236 -19.33 -18.04 -13.38
N PHE A 237 -18.73 -17.12 -14.14
CA PHE A 237 -18.53 -15.75 -13.66
C PHE A 237 -19.87 -15.05 -13.46
N ARG A 238 -20.79 -15.15 -14.43
CA ARG A 238 -22.14 -14.57 -14.33
C ARG A 238 -22.85 -15.07 -13.07
N ALA A 239 -22.90 -16.39 -12.86
CA ALA A 239 -23.57 -16.98 -11.71
C ALA A 239 -22.95 -16.54 -10.38
N ALA A 240 -21.62 -16.43 -10.30
CA ALA A 240 -20.94 -15.92 -9.12
C ALA A 240 -21.28 -14.43 -8.86
N PHE A 241 -21.25 -13.60 -9.92
CA PHE A 241 -21.53 -12.17 -9.83
C PHE A 241 -22.98 -11.89 -9.42
N GLU A 242 -23.95 -12.57 -10.03
CA GLU A 242 -25.35 -12.52 -9.59
C GLU A 242 -25.51 -12.98 -8.14
N GLY A 243 -24.75 -14.02 -7.75
CA GLY A 243 -24.71 -14.54 -6.38
C GLY A 243 -24.33 -13.51 -5.31
N LEU A 244 -23.47 -12.54 -5.67
CA LEU A 244 -23.00 -11.49 -4.77
C LEU A 244 -24.17 -10.61 -4.26
N PHE A 245 -25.10 -10.29 -5.16
CA PHE A 245 -26.17 -9.32 -4.88
C PHE A 245 -27.51 -9.94 -4.46
N LYS A 246 -27.59 -11.28 -4.37
CA LYS A 246 -28.80 -11.99 -3.93
C LYS A 246 -29.32 -11.51 -2.57
N ARG A 247 -28.43 -11.15 -1.64
CA ARG A 247 -28.81 -10.67 -0.30
C ARG A 247 -29.51 -9.31 -0.33
N SER A 248 -29.24 -8.52 -1.37
CA SER A 248 -29.79 -7.18 -1.56
C SER A 248 -31.01 -7.17 -2.49
N ASN A 249 -31.46 -8.34 -2.96
CA ASN A 249 -32.55 -8.49 -3.94
C ASN A 249 -32.35 -7.66 -5.22
N LEU A 250 -31.10 -7.51 -5.68
CA LEU A 250 -30.76 -6.80 -6.91
C LEU A 250 -30.30 -7.80 -7.97
N SER A 251 -30.75 -7.60 -9.21
CA SER A 251 -30.22 -8.33 -10.37
C SER A 251 -28.88 -7.73 -10.83
N SER A 252 -28.12 -8.48 -11.64
CA SER A 252 -26.91 -7.93 -12.28
C SER A 252 -27.20 -6.70 -13.13
N ASP A 253 -28.36 -6.66 -13.79
CA ASP A 253 -28.75 -5.54 -14.65
C ASP A 253 -29.10 -4.29 -13.83
N ASP A 254 -29.73 -4.45 -12.66
CA ASP A 254 -29.99 -3.34 -11.73
C ASP A 254 -28.68 -2.72 -11.26
N VAL A 255 -27.70 -3.56 -10.89
CA VAL A 255 -26.38 -3.12 -10.42
C VAL A 255 -25.58 -2.40 -11.51
N LEU A 256 -25.64 -2.90 -12.74
CA LEU A 256 -24.82 -2.40 -13.85
C LEU A 256 -25.44 -1.22 -14.60
N SER A 257 -26.73 -0.94 -14.44
CA SER A 257 -27.45 0.13 -15.14
C SER A 257 -27.47 1.46 -14.40
N ALA A 258 -27.51 1.44 -13.06
CA ALA A 258 -27.55 2.63 -12.22
C ALA A 258 -26.63 2.51 -10.99
N PRO A 259 -25.31 2.33 -11.20
CA PRO A 259 -24.34 2.11 -10.11
C PRO A 259 -24.34 3.23 -9.06
N GLU A 260 -24.65 4.46 -9.45
CA GLU A 260 -24.69 5.63 -8.56
C GLU A 260 -25.85 5.61 -7.55
N ARG A 261 -26.87 4.79 -7.80
CA ARG A 261 -28.06 4.65 -6.94
C ARG A 261 -27.98 3.47 -5.99
N LEU A 262 -26.89 2.71 -6.04
CA LEU A 262 -26.72 1.53 -5.22
C LEU A 262 -26.49 1.92 -3.74
N PRO A 263 -27.01 1.11 -2.79
CA PRO A 263 -26.61 1.22 -1.40
C PRO A 263 -25.09 1.12 -1.24
N SER A 264 -24.50 1.82 -0.27
CA SER A 264 -23.04 1.88 -0.07
C SER A 264 -22.37 0.50 -0.01
N PRO A 265 -22.90 -0.52 0.72
CA PRO A 265 -22.28 -1.84 0.76
C PRO A 265 -22.28 -2.54 -0.60
N VAL A 266 -23.35 -2.38 -1.38
CA VAL A 266 -23.49 -2.96 -2.73
C VAL A 266 -22.54 -2.26 -3.71
N PHE A 267 -22.43 -0.93 -3.62
CA PHE A 267 -21.47 -0.18 -4.43
C PHE A 267 -20.03 -0.54 -4.09
N LEU A 268 -19.71 -0.76 -2.81
CA LEU A 268 -18.38 -1.19 -2.35
C LEU A 268 -18.00 -2.56 -2.93
N GLU A 269 -18.93 -3.52 -2.93
CA GLU A 269 -18.74 -4.83 -3.57
C GLU A 269 -18.54 -4.73 -5.08
N LEU A 270 -19.38 -3.94 -5.77
CA LEU A 270 -19.27 -3.67 -7.20
C LEU A 270 -17.91 -3.04 -7.55
N PHE A 271 -17.49 -2.03 -6.78
CA PHE A 271 -16.20 -1.38 -6.94
C PHE A 271 -15.04 -2.37 -6.74
N CYS A 272 -15.10 -3.22 -5.71
CA CYS A 272 -14.08 -4.21 -5.43
C CYS A 272 -13.90 -5.18 -6.61
N VAL A 273 -14.99 -5.72 -7.16
CA VAL A 273 -14.95 -6.60 -8.34
C VAL A 273 -14.40 -5.84 -9.55
N GLY A 274 -14.92 -4.65 -9.82
CA GLY A 274 -14.54 -3.82 -10.95
C GLY A 274 -13.07 -3.42 -10.96
N PHE A 275 -12.58 -2.90 -9.83
CA PHE A 275 -11.18 -2.54 -9.63
C PHE A 275 -10.25 -3.76 -9.77
N SER A 276 -10.59 -4.88 -9.14
CA SER A 276 -9.80 -6.12 -9.23
C SER A 276 -9.75 -6.67 -10.66
N LYS A 277 -10.86 -6.59 -11.40
CA LYS A 277 -10.93 -6.97 -12.82
C LYS A 277 -10.06 -6.06 -13.69
N TRP A 278 -10.07 -4.75 -13.43
CA TRP A 278 -9.22 -3.80 -14.12
C TRP A 278 -7.73 -4.13 -13.92
N LEU A 279 -7.32 -4.45 -12.68
CA LEU A 279 -5.96 -4.91 -12.39
C LEU A 279 -5.62 -6.23 -13.11
N LEU A 280 -6.56 -7.18 -13.13
CA LEU A 280 -6.39 -8.47 -13.79
C LEU A 280 -6.15 -8.30 -15.30
N ARG A 281 -6.89 -7.39 -15.94
CA ARG A 281 -6.69 -7.04 -17.34
C ARG A 281 -5.32 -6.40 -17.57
N LEU A 282 -4.96 -5.40 -16.77
CA LEU A 282 -3.68 -4.69 -16.88
C LEU A 282 -2.47 -5.65 -16.79
N LEU A 283 -2.50 -6.60 -15.86
CA LEU A 283 -1.44 -7.60 -15.69
C LEU A 283 -1.50 -8.74 -16.72
N GLY A 284 -2.70 -9.05 -17.22
CA GLY A 284 -2.92 -10.06 -18.25
C GLY A 284 -2.42 -9.64 -19.62
N GLU A 285 -2.46 -8.34 -19.92
CA GLU A 285 -1.96 -7.73 -21.17
C GLU A 285 -0.46 -7.42 -21.14
N ALA A 286 0.19 -7.46 -19.97
CA ALA A 286 1.63 -7.22 -19.82
C ALA A 286 2.49 -8.32 -20.48
N SER A 287 3.73 -7.95 -20.84
CA SER A 287 4.74 -8.87 -21.38
C SER A 287 6.05 -8.76 -20.58
N PRO A 288 6.45 -9.80 -19.81
CA PRO A 288 5.80 -11.10 -19.66
C PRO A 288 4.44 -11.01 -18.95
N ARG A 289 3.58 -12.03 -19.15
CA ARG A 289 2.25 -12.08 -18.51
C ARG A 289 2.37 -12.33 -17.01
N TRP A 290 1.49 -11.69 -16.24
CA TRP A 290 1.37 -11.88 -14.79
C TRP A 290 -0.05 -12.35 -14.42
N GLN A 291 -0.15 -12.98 -13.26
CA GLN A 291 -1.42 -13.39 -12.65
C GLN A 291 -1.67 -12.59 -11.38
N LEU A 292 -2.93 -12.25 -11.15
CA LEU A 292 -3.40 -11.56 -9.96
C LEU A 292 -4.25 -12.52 -9.14
N LYS A 293 -3.90 -12.68 -7.86
CA LYS A 293 -4.72 -13.43 -6.89
C LYS A 293 -5.10 -12.53 -5.73
N MET A 294 -6.40 -12.31 -5.56
CA MET A 294 -6.93 -11.63 -4.38
C MET A 294 -6.81 -12.55 -3.16
N LEU A 295 -6.14 -12.05 -2.13
CA LEU A 295 -5.94 -12.70 -0.84
C LEU A 295 -7.01 -12.22 0.15
N LYS A 296 -6.91 -12.67 1.41
CA LYS A 296 -7.83 -12.26 2.47
C LYS A 296 -7.78 -10.74 2.62
N SER A 297 -8.92 -10.12 2.41
CA SER A 297 -9.11 -8.67 2.36
C SER A 297 -10.24 -8.26 3.30
N TYR A 298 -10.34 -6.97 3.57
CA TYR A 298 -11.19 -6.43 4.62
C TYR A 298 -11.95 -5.20 4.16
N CYS A 299 -13.04 -4.88 4.85
CA CYS A 299 -13.70 -3.59 4.79
C CYS A 299 -13.93 -3.02 6.20
N TYR A 300 -14.07 -1.71 6.32
CA TYR A 300 -14.39 -1.01 7.56
C TYR A 300 -14.88 0.40 7.26
N SER A 301 -15.36 1.11 8.29
CA SER A 301 -15.73 2.52 8.21
C SER A 301 -14.63 3.43 8.77
N VAL A 302 -14.38 4.54 8.07
CA VAL A 302 -13.48 5.60 8.56
C VAL A 302 -14.12 6.37 9.72
N TYR A 303 -15.38 6.78 9.57
CA TYR A 303 -16.08 7.73 10.46
C TYR A 303 -17.32 7.14 11.16
N GLY A 304 -17.45 5.82 11.21
CA GLY A 304 -18.61 5.11 11.78
C GLY A 304 -19.69 4.81 10.73
N GLY A 305 -20.65 3.94 11.07
CA GLY A 305 -21.72 3.53 10.16
C GLY A 305 -21.33 2.42 9.17
N GLU A 306 -21.87 2.48 7.95
CA GLU A 306 -21.62 1.46 6.92
C GLU A 306 -20.16 1.48 6.45
N PRO A 307 -19.57 0.31 6.10
CA PRO A 307 -18.21 0.26 5.56
C PRO A 307 -18.07 1.08 4.29
N ASP A 308 -17.11 2.02 4.29
CA ASP A 308 -16.77 2.88 3.16
C ASP A 308 -15.30 2.77 2.75
N MET A 309 -14.53 1.89 3.40
CA MET A 309 -13.12 1.69 3.16
C MET A 309 -12.84 0.23 2.81
N LEU A 310 -12.13 0.00 1.71
CA LEU A 310 -11.58 -1.31 1.35
C LEU A 310 -10.13 -1.41 1.77
N SER A 311 -9.72 -2.58 2.27
CA SER A 311 -8.31 -2.97 2.44
C SER A 311 -8.07 -4.28 1.70
N LEU A 312 -7.61 -4.14 0.47
CA LEU A 312 -7.43 -5.22 -0.50
C LEU A 312 -5.99 -5.69 -0.50
N VAL A 313 -5.81 -7.00 -0.56
CA VAL A 313 -4.50 -7.63 -0.64
C VAL A 313 -4.45 -8.51 -1.89
N TYR A 314 -3.43 -8.29 -2.72
CA TYR A 314 -3.19 -9.08 -3.90
C TYR A 314 -1.80 -9.67 -3.89
N LYS A 315 -1.70 -10.90 -4.39
CA LYS A 315 -0.45 -11.51 -4.81
C LYS A 315 -0.37 -11.44 -6.34
N VAL A 316 0.75 -10.95 -6.84
CA VAL A 316 1.04 -10.91 -8.27
C VAL A 316 2.14 -11.92 -8.57
N GLU A 317 1.84 -12.87 -9.45
CA GLU A 317 2.71 -14.02 -9.77
C GLU A 317 3.11 -13.99 -11.24
N ARG A 318 4.39 -14.26 -11.51
CA ARG A 318 4.88 -14.27 -12.90
C ARG A 318 4.43 -15.55 -13.60
N VAL A 319 3.87 -15.42 -14.80
CA VAL A 319 3.54 -16.58 -15.63
C VAL A 319 4.79 -17.04 -16.37
N VAL A 320 5.44 -18.09 -15.86
CA VAL A 320 6.60 -18.71 -16.52
C VAL A 320 6.13 -19.59 -17.68
N LYS A 321 6.28 -19.11 -18.92
CA LYS A 321 6.12 -19.96 -20.11
C LYS A 321 7.40 -20.76 -20.30
N HIS A 322 7.36 -22.08 -20.09
CA HIS A 322 8.43 -22.93 -20.63
C HIS A 322 8.29 -22.97 -22.14
N THR A 323 9.36 -22.61 -22.86
CA THR A 323 9.50 -22.98 -24.26
C THR A 323 9.47 -24.50 -24.34
N SER A 324 8.48 -25.06 -25.03
CA SER A 324 8.51 -26.46 -25.41
C SER A 324 9.78 -26.68 -26.23
N THR A 325 10.79 -27.29 -25.62
CA THR A 325 11.98 -27.74 -26.35
C THR A 325 11.52 -28.77 -27.38
N PRO A 326 12.06 -28.76 -28.60
CA PRO A 326 11.81 -29.82 -29.56
C PRO A 326 12.09 -31.19 -28.91
N PRO A 327 11.28 -32.23 -29.19
CA PRO A 327 11.49 -33.54 -28.59
C PRO A 327 12.89 -34.05 -28.95
N GLY A 328 13.74 -34.25 -27.94
CA GLY A 328 15.05 -34.90 -28.09
C GLY A 328 16.26 -34.26 -27.41
N MET A 329 16.17 -33.07 -26.78
CA MET A 329 17.39 -32.38 -26.30
C MET A 329 17.60 -32.16 -24.80
N LEU A 330 16.61 -32.25 -23.90
CA LEU A 330 16.89 -32.18 -22.45
C LEU A 330 15.90 -33.01 -21.63
N TYR A 331 16.41 -33.97 -20.86
CA TYR A 331 15.69 -34.67 -19.80
C TYR A 331 15.48 -33.71 -18.63
N GLY A 332 14.27 -33.21 -18.46
CA GLY A 332 13.91 -32.34 -17.35
C GLY A 332 12.54 -31.70 -17.54
N GLN A 333 11.48 -32.52 -17.46
CA GLN A 333 10.12 -31.98 -17.36
C GLN A 333 9.95 -31.31 -16.00
N LEU A 334 10.24 -30.02 -15.91
CA LEU A 334 9.64 -29.19 -14.88
C LEU A 334 8.20 -28.91 -15.32
N SER A 335 7.25 -29.64 -14.72
CA SER A 335 5.82 -29.36 -14.87
C SER A 335 5.52 -28.04 -14.18
N ALA A 336 5.57 -26.94 -14.93
CA ALA A 336 5.00 -25.68 -14.46
C ALA A 336 3.47 -25.75 -14.57
N ALA A 337 2.77 -25.27 -13.55
CA ALA A 337 1.32 -25.16 -13.57
C ALA A 337 0.87 -24.33 -14.78
N ARG A 338 -0.14 -24.83 -15.52
CA ARG A 338 -0.75 -24.08 -16.62
C ARG A 338 -1.29 -22.76 -16.06
N PRO A 339 -1.11 -21.63 -16.77
CA PRO A 339 -1.66 -20.37 -16.30
C PRO A 339 -3.18 -20.47 -16.24
N GLU A 340 -3.79 -20.12 -15.10
CA GLU A 340 -5.23 -19.93 -14.98
C GLU A 340 -5.73 -18.89 -15.99
N GLU A 341 -6.88 -19.19 -16.57
CA GLU A 341 -7.56 -18.33 -17.53
C GLU A 341 -8.24 -17.16 -16.81
N GLU A 342 -8.39 -16.03 -17.50
CA GLU A 342 -8.90 -14.79 -16.91
C GLU A 342 -10.29 -14.98 -16.25
N PRO A 343 -11.27 -15.68 -16.87
CA PRO A 343 -12.59 -15.84 -16.26
C PRO A 343 -12.56 -16.60 -14.93
N VAL A 344 -11.63 -17.55 -14.78
CA VAL A 344 -11.43 -18.31 -13.54
C VAL A 344 -10.91 -17.39 -12.43
N LEU A 345 -9.91 -16.57 -12.73
CA LEU A 345 -9.36 -15.58 -11.80
C LEU A 345 -10.41 -14.53 -11.41
N ALA A 346 -11.20 -14.07 -12.38
CA ALA A 346 -12.29 -13.13 -12.17
C ALA A 346 -13.41 -13.71 -11.28
N ARG A 347 -13.75 -14.99 -11.45
CA ARG A 347 -14.71 -15.68 -10.57
C ARG A 347 -14.18 -15.76 -9.13
N CYS A 348 -12.89 -16.08 -8.96
CA CYS A 348 -12.27 -16.08 -7.63
C CYS A 348 -12.24 -14.69 -6.99
N ILE A 349 -12.11 -13.62 -7.77
CA ILE A 349 -12.27 -12.24 -7.26
C ILE A 349 -13.68 -12.05 -6.68
N VAL A 350 -14.74 -12.47 -7.39
CA VAL A 350 -16.12 -12.34 -6.89
C VAL A 350 -16.31 -13.12 -5.58
N GLU A 351 -15.81 -14.35 -5.50
CA GLU A 351 -15.85 -15.16 -4.29
C GLU A 351 -15.10 -14.50 -3.11
N ARG A 352 -13.97 -13.84 -3.40
CA ARG A 352 -13.19 -13.10 -2.39
C ARG A 352 -13.86 -11.82 -1.95
N THR A 353 -14.54 -11.12 -2.86
CA THR A 353 -15.37 -9.95 -2.53
C THR A 353 -16.51 -10.36 -1.60
N ALA A 354 -17.23 -11.44 -1.92
CA ALA A 354 -18.30 -11.98 -1.07
C ALA A 354 -17.81 -12.42 0.33
N ALA A 355 -16.51 -12.68 0.47
CA ALA A 355 -15.86 -13.10 1.71
C ALA A 355 -15.07 -11.97 2.40
N LEU A 356 -15.27 -10.70 2.00
CA LEU A 356 -14.73 -9.55 2.72
C LEU A 356 -15.20 -9.58 4.17
N LEU A 357 -14.25 -9.42 5.09
CA LEU A 357 -14.56 -9.36 6.51
C LEU A 357 -14.66 -7.89 6.95
N ASP A 358 -15.83 -7.52 7.45
CA ASP A 358 -16.07 -6.26 8.14
C ASP A 358 -15.30 -6.26 9.48
N LEU A 359 -14.29 -5.39 9.58
CA LEU A 359 -13.46 -5.31 10.78
C LEU A 359 -14.16 -4.66 11.95
N ASP A 360 -15.09 -3.73 11.70
CA ASP A 360 -15.82 -3.07 12.78
C ASP A 360 -16.75 -4.06 13.45
N ALA A 361 -17.52 -4.82 12.65
CA ALA A 361 -18.35 -5.91 13.16
C ALA A 361 -17.50 -7.00 13.86
N LYS A 362 -16.32 -7.33 13.31
CA LYS A 362 -15.44 -8.35 13.91
C LYS A 362 -14.87 -7.91 15.26
N LEU A 363 -14.45 -6.65 15.40
CA LEU A 363 -13.91 -6.14 16.66
C LEU A 363 -14.99 -5.90 17.72
N ALA A 364 -16.18 -5.49 17.30
CA ALA A 364 -17.33 -5.38 18.21
C ALA A 364 -17.73 -6.75 18.79
N SER A 365 -17.62 -7.83 18.01
CA SER A 365 -17.97 -9.19 18.43
C SER A 365 -16.83 -9.97 19.12
N ASP A 366 -15.60 -9.45 19.13
CA ASP A 366 -14.42 -10.15 19.67
C ASP A 366 -13.56 -9.22 20.57
N PRO A 367 -13.96 -9.04 21.84
CA PRO A 367 -13.26 -8.15 22.78
C PRO A 367 -11.80 -8.54 23.02
N GLN A 368 -11.48 -9.84 22.95
CA GLN A 368 -10.10 -10.33 23.12
C GLN A 368 -9.23 -9.89 21.95
N LEU A 369 -9.72 -10.05 20.72
CA LEU A 369 -9.04 -9.55 19.53
C LEU A 369 -8.87 -8.03 19.59
N PHE A 370 -9.90 -7.29 19.99
CA PHE A 370 -9.81 -5.85 20.18
C PHE A 370 -8.70 -5.47 21.16
N SER A 371 -8.69 -6.06 22.36
CA SER A 371 -7.66 -5.77 23.38
C SER A 371 -6.24 -6.10 22.90
N SER A 372 -6.07 -7.22 22.18
CA SER A 372 -4.78 -7.59 21.59
C SER A 372 -4.29 -6.52 20.59
N LEU A 373 -5.16 -6.11 19.67
CA LEU A 373 -4.80 -5.13 18.62
C LEU A 373 -4.60 -3.73 19.18
N ALA A 374 -5.36 -3.35 20.21
CA ALA A 374 -5.16 -2.10 20.92
C ALA A 374 -3.78 -2.07 21.59
N GLY A 375 -3.39 -3.14 22.31
CA GLY A 375 -2.06 -3.24 22.92
C GLY A 375 -0.91 -3.19 21.89
N GLU A 376 -1.07 -3.85 20.75
CA GLU A 376 -0.10 -3.77 19.64
C GLU A 376 0.00 -2.35 19.07
N THR A 377 -1.13 -1.68 18.88
CA THR A 377 -1.15 -0.30 18.36
C THR A 377 -0.53 0.68 19.36
N GLU A 378 -0.81 0.50 20.65
CA GLU A 378 -0.22 1.26 21.74
C GLU A 378 1.31 1.16 21.74
N ALA A 379 1.86 -0.03 21.50
CA ALA A 379 3.30 -0.24 21.38
C ALA A 379 3.89 0.58 20.21
N LEU A 380 3.26 0.53 19.03
CA LEU A 380 3.69 1.30 17.86
C LEU A 380 3.58 2.82 18.09
N LEU A 381 2.54 3.27 18.78
CA LEU A 381 2.35 4.69 19.12
C LEU A 381 3.44 5.17 20.09
N ARG A 382 3.81 4.34 21.07
CA ARG A 382 4.92 4.64 21.99
C ARG A 382 6.24 4.80 21.23
N GLU A 383 6.51 3.94 20.25
CA GLU A 383 7.68 4.08 19.36
C GLU A 383 7.62 5.34 18.47
N ALA A 384 6.42 5.85 18.19
CA ALA A 384 6.19 7.08 17.45
C ALA A 384 6.10 8.34 18.35
N SER A 385 6.53 8.23 19.61
CA SER A 385 6.57 9.29 20.62
C SER A 385 5.20 9.85 21.03
N TYR A 386 4.18 8.99 21.11
CA TYR A 386 2.89 9.33 21.70
C TYR A 386 2.86 9.10 23.21
N ASP A 387 2.11 9.95 23.89
CA ASP A 387 1.59 9.69 25.23
C ASP A 387 0.38 8.76 25.08
N VAL A 388 0.57 7.50 25.47
CA VAL A 388 -0.43 6.45 25.29
C VAL A 388 -1.33 6.25 26.52
N SER A 389 -1.19 7.08 27.55
CA SER A 389 -1.94 6.96 28.80
C SER A 389 -3.47 6.96 28.60
N THR A 390 -3.95 7.71 27.61
CA THR A 390 -5.38 7.84 27.26
C THR A 390 -5.79 7.02 26.04
N TYR A 391 -4.87 6.26 25.43
CA TYR A 391 -5.12 5.57 24.16
C TYR A 391 -6.22 4.51 24.26
N LEU A 392 -6.19 3.66 25.29
CA LEU A 392 -7.17 2.58 25.42
C LEU A 392 -8.59 3.09 25.62
N GLU A 393 -8.76 4.21 26.33
CA GLU A 393 -10.06 4.85 26.50
C GLU A 393 -10.55 5.43 25.17
N TRP A 394 -9.68 6.17 24.46
CA TRP A 394 -9.97 6.70 23.14
C TRP A 394 -10.38 5.59 22.15
N ALA A 395 -9.60 4.50 22.08
CA ALA A 395 -9.84 3.39 21.16
C ALA A 395 -11.18 2.68 21.40
N LYS A 396 -11.64 2.60 22.66
CA LYS A 396 -12.95 2.01 23.01
C LYS A 396 -14.09 2.91 22.58
N ASN A 397 -13.97 4.22 22.80
CA ASN A 397 -14.98 5.18 22.39
C ASN A 397 -15.18 5.18 20.86
N GLU A 398 -14.09 5.04 20.11
CA GLU A 398 -14.08 4.96 18.64
C GLU A 398 -14.54 3.61 18.04
N LEU A 399 -14.80 2.60 18.88
CA LEU A 399 -15.40 1.32 18.46
C LEU A 399 -16.94 1.36 18.52
N ILE A 400 -17.49 2.20 19.40
CA ILE A 400 -18.93 2.30 19.66
C ILE A 400 -19.60 3.28 18.69
N VAL A 401 -18.81 4.19 18.10
CA VAL A 401 -19.20 5.15 17.04
C VAL A 401 -18.78 4.61 15.70
#